data_AF-A0A3P3TBD1-F1
#
_entry.id   AF-A0A3P3TBD1-F1
#
_cell.length_a   1.000
_cell.length_b   1.000
_cell.length_c   1.000
_cell.angle_alpha   90.00
_cell.angle_beta   90.00
_cell.angle_gamma   90.00
#
_symmetry.space_group_name_H-M   'P 1'
#
loop_
_entity.id
_entity.type
_entity.pdbx_description
1 polymer ?
#
loop_
_entity_poly.entity_id
_entity_poly.type
_entity_poly.pdbx_seq_one_letter_code
_entity_poly.pdbx_strand_id
1 'polypeptide(L)'
;MTTPSFPLLLAYEIFYTESGRIYHLPGERKRILLTEAEYTARIQKYRDTKTEYMLLYDYMFVLKKDKWEAIPSEINIDEVEFYYQLSIINEQDYMKLKYLYSEYGNKKN
;
A
#
# COMPACT_ATOMS: atom_id res chain seq x y z
N MET A 1 5.60 -23.02 -0.09
CA MET A 1 5.64 -22.33 1.22
C MET A 1 5.51 -20.85 0.92
N THR A 2 4.35 -20.27 1.15
CA THR A 2 4.12 -18.83 0.98
C THR A 2 4.69 -18.12 2.20
N THR A 3 5.92 -17.62 2.08
CA THR A 3 6.51 -16.66 3.01
C THR A 3 5.51 -15.50 3.18
N PRO A 4 5.18 -15.04 4.40
CA PRO A 4 4.28 -13.91 4.56
C PRO A 4 4.93 -12.70 3.91
N SER A 5 4.37 -12.24 2.79
CA SER A 5 5.07 -11.34 1.87
C SER A 5 5.46 -10.00 2.49
N PHE A 6 4.86 -9.58 3.62
CA PHE A 6 5.24 -8.32 4.26
C PHE A 6 5.10 -8.38 5.79
N PRO A 7 6.21 -8.34 6.55
CA PRO A 7 6.18 -8.15 8.01
C PRO A 7 5.35 -6.92 8.44
N LEU A 8 5.26 -5.91 7.59
CA LEU A 8 4.47 -4.68 7.82
C LEU A 8 2.97 -4.94 7.97
N LEU A 9 2.39 -5.86 7.17
CA LEU A 9 0.97 -6.22 7.27
C LEU A 9 0.64 -6.94 8.59
N LEU A 10 1.64 -7.59 9.19
CA LEU A 10 1.51 -8.29 10.46
C LEU A 10 1.83 -7.38 11.66
N ALA A 11 2.60 -6.32 11.44
CA ALA A 11 3.12 -5.46 12.50
C ALA A 11 2.31 -4.17 12.69
N TYR A 12 1.55 -3.72 11.68
CA TYR A 12 0.87 -2.43 11.69
C TYR A 12 -0.61 -2.53 11.34
N GLU A 13 -1.40 -1.72 12.02
CA GLU A 13 -2.75 -1.37 11.58
C GLU A 13 -2.66 -0.32 10.47
N ILE A 14 -3.18 -0.61 9.28
CA ILE A 14 -3.00 0.25 8.11
C ILE A 14 -4.29 1.01 7.81
N PHE A 15 -4.18 2.32 7.68
CA PHE A 15 -5.23 3.19 7.16
C PHE A 15 -4.82 3.78 5.82
N TYR A 16 -5.77 3.92 4.92
CA TYR A 16 -5.58 4.47 3.60
C TYR A 16 -6.60 5.56 3.31
N THR A 17 -6.12 6.73 2.87
CA THR A 17 -6.97 7.87 2.51
C THR A 17 -6.97 8.07 1.00
N GLU A 18 -8.16 8.01 0.40
CA GLU A 18 -8.37 8.14 -1.04
C GLU A 18 -9.55 9.07 -1.30
N SER A 19 -9.31 10.17 -2.02
CA SER A 19 -10.36 11.14 -2.38
C SER A 19 -11.23 11.60 -1.20
N GLY A 20 -10.60 11.84 -0.04
CA GLY A 20 -11.28 12.27 1.18
C GLY A 20 -12.03 11.17 1.95
N ARG A 21 -11.98 9.92 1.48
CA ARG A 21 -12.50 8.74 2.19
C ARG A 21 -11.38 8.04 2.93
N ILE A 22 -11.67 7.55 4.13
CA ILE A 22 -10.72 6.84 4.98
C ILE A 22 -11.08 5.36 5.00
N TYR A 23 -10.11 4.52 4.75
CA TYR A 23 -10.26 3.07 4.75
C TYR A 23 -9.34 2.46 5.80
N HIS A 24 -9.83 1.47 6.54
CA HIS A 24 -9.01 0.53 7.29
C HIS A 24 -8.69 -0.68 6.43
N LEU A 25 -7.43 -1.09 6.42
CA LEU A 25 -6.91 -2.19 5.61
C LEU A 25 -6.45 -3.34 6.53
N PRO A 26 -7.37 -4.24 6.93
CA PRO A 26 -7.06 -5.32 7.87
C PRO A 26 -6.24 -6.48 7.26
N GLY A 27 -5.85 -6.40 6.00
CA GLY A 27 -5.12 -7.45 5.29
C GLY A 27 -5.51 -7.58 3.82
N GLU A 28 -5.14 -8.72 3.23
CA GLU A 28 -5.21 -8.96 1.78
C GLU A 28 -6.60 -8.66 1.19
N ARG A 29 -6.59 -7.71 0.26
CA ARG A 29 -7.66 -7.29 -0.63
C ARG A 29 -8.95 -6.83 0.05
N LYS A 30 -8.87 -6.40 1.31
CA LYS A 30 -10.02 -5.91 2.07
C LYS A 30 -9.87 -4.44 2.43
N ARG A 31 -10.85 -3.64 2.03
CA ARG A 31 -10.98 -2.22 2.39
C ARG A 31 -12.26 -2.03 3.20
N ILE A 32 -12.14 -1.48 4.40
CA ILE A 32 -13.28 -1.14 5.25
C ILE A 32 -13.39 0.39 5.28
N LEU A 33 -14.42 0.95 4.63
CA LEU A 33 -14.69 2.38 4.70
C LEU A 33 -15.03 2.76 6.15
N LEU A 34 -14.39 3.81 6.65
CA LEU A 34 -14.64 4.38 7.97
C LEU A 34 -15.24 5.77 7.83
N THR A 35 -16.16 6.08 8.73
CA THR A 35 -16.51 7.47 9.03
C THR A 35 -15.40 8.17 9.81
N GLU A 36 -15.42 9.50 9.82
CA GLU A 36 -14.46 10.31 10.58
C GLU A 36 -14.50 10.00 12.09
N ALA A 37 -15.70 9.77 12.64
CA ALA A 37 -15.88 9.41 14.04
C ALA A 37 -15.25 8.04 14.36
N GLU A 38 -15.47 7.04 13.50
CA GLU A 38 -14.88 5.70 13.68
C GLU A 38 -13.35 5.72 13.56
N TYR A 39 -12.83 6.47 12.60
CA TYR A 39 -11.38 6.67 12.45
C TYR A 39 -10.79 7.32 13.71
N THR A 40 -11.38 8.42 14.17
CA THR A 40 -10.91 9.16 15.36
C THR A 40 -10.91 8.28 16.61
N ALA A 41 -11.98 7.52 16.84
CA ALA A 41 -12.08 6.60 17.98
C ALA A 41 -11.01 5.50 17.93
N ARG A 42 -10.73 4.93 16.74
CA ARG A 42 -9.68 3.91 16.57
C ARG A 42 -8.29 4.47 16.78
N ILE A 43 -7.98 5.63 16.19
CA ILE A 43 -6.68 6.28 16.36
C ILE A 43 -6.44 6.64 17.82
N GLN A 44 -7.45 7.17 18.52
CA GLN A 44 -7.33 7.45 19.94
C GLN A 44 -7.03 6.17 20.74
N LYS A 45 -7.78 5.09 20.48
CA LYS A 45 -7.53 3.79 21.10
C LYS A 45 -6.10 3.30 20.86
N TYR A 46 -5.60 3.38 19.62
CA TYR A 46 -4.25 2.94 19.29
C TYR A 46 -3.16 3.78 19.95
N ARG A 47 -3.37 5.09 20.09
CA ARG A 47 -2.47 5.96 20.87
C ARG A 47 -2.44 5.54 22.35
N ASP A 48 -3.60 5.27 22.93
CA ASP A 48 -3.73 4.89 24.33
C ASP A 48 -3.07 3.52 24.61
N THR A 49 -3.22 2.56 23.68
CA THR A 49 -2.64 1.21 23.79
C THR A 49 -1.22 1.10 23.25
N LYS A 50 -0.63 2.19 22.74
CA LYS A 50 0.67 2.19 22.03
C LYS A 50 0.72 1.15 20.91
N THR A 51 -0.39 0.97 20.21
CA THR A 51 -0.47 0.12 19.03
C THR A 51 0.07 0.89 17.83
N GLU A 52 1.05 0.31 17.16
CA GLU A 52 1.64 0.88 15.96
C GLU A 52 0.64 0.86 14.79
N TYR A 53 0.55 1.98 14.08
CA TYR A 53 -0.32 2.11 12.91
C TYR A 53 0.35 2.94 11.81
N MET A 54 -0.04 2.68 10.56
CA MET A 54 0.49 3.35 9.38
C MET A 54 -0.63 4.11 8.67
N LEU A 55 -0.32 5.32 8.21
CA LEU A 55 -1.22 6.14 7.39
C LEU A 55 -0.66 6.21 5.98
N LEU A 56 -1.42 5.73 5.01
CA LEU A 56 -1.13 5.80 3.59
C LEU A 56 -2.08 6.79 2.92
N TYR A 57 -1.58 7.57 1.98
CA TYR A 57 -2.36 8.53 1.21
C TYR A 57 -2.26 8.20 -0.28
N ASP A 58 -3.37 8.31 -1.00
CA ASP A 58 -3.47 8.05 -2.44
C ASP A 58 -2.38 8.79 -3.24
N TYR A 59 -2.14 10.07 -2.94
CA TYR A 59 -1.12 10.86 -3.63
C TYR A 59 0.31 10.28 -3.49
N MET A 60 0.61 9.56 -2.39
CA MET A 60 1.94 8.95 -2.21
C MET A 60 2.17 7.86 -3.24
N PHE A 61 1.13 7.07 -3.54
CA PHE A 61 1.21 6.08 -4.60
C PHE A 61 1.26 6.74 -5.97
N VAL A 62 0.42 7.75 -6.25
CA VAL A 62 0.43 8.47 -7.54
C VAL A 62 1.84 8.99 -7.87
N LEU A 63 2.50 9.66 -6.92
CA LEU A 63 3.86 10.16 -7.09
C LEU A 63 4.88 9.03 -7.32
N LYS A 64 4.74 7.91 -6.62
CA LYS A 64 5.60 6.73 -6.81
C LYS A 64 5.38 6.09 -8.18
N LYS A 65 4.13 5.96 -8.61
CA LYS A 65 3.75 5.40 -9.90
C LYS A 65 4.34 6.24 -11.03
N ASP A 66 4.17 7.56 -10.97
CA ASP A 66 4.75 8.48 -11.96
C ASP A 66 6.27 8.32 -12.04
N LYS A 67 6.94 8.21 -10.88
CA LYS A 67 8.39 7.97 -10.81
C LYS A 67 8.78 6.63 -11.45
N TRP A 68 8.07 5.56 -11.14
CA TRP A 68 8.32 4.22 -11.67
C TRP A 68 8.06 4.10 -13.17
N GLU A 69 7.04 4.80 -13.68
CA GLU A 69 6.78 4.87 -15.12
C GLU A 69 7.84 5.69 -15.86
N ALA A 70 8.35 6.76 -15.23
CA ALA A 70 9.44 7.57 -15.79
C ALA A 70 10.80 6.87 -15.72
N ILE A 71 11.07 6.14 -14.64
CA ILE A 71 12.34 5.45 -14.38
C ILE A 71 12.06 4.00 -13.93
N PRO A 72 11.74 3.08 -14.86
CA PRO A 72 11.41 1.69 -14.54
C PRO A 72 12.48 0.91 -13.77
N SER A 73 13.75 1.30 -13.86
CA SER A 73 14.86 0.67 -13.12
C SER A 73 14.81 0.93 -11.61
N GLU A 74 13.96 1.84 -11.14
CA GLU A 74 13.72 2.11 -9.73
C GLU A 74 12.48 1.39 -9.17
N ILE A 75 11.81 0.58 -9.98
CA ILE A 75 10.66 -0.20 -9.52
C ILE A 75 11.12 -1.18 -8.42
N ASN A 76 10.52 -1.05 -7.24
CA ASN A 76 10.62 -2.04 -6.19
C ASN A 76 9.39 -2.96 -6.29
N ILE A 77 9.59 -4.18 -6.78
CA ILE A 77 8.50 -5.12 -7.03
C ILE A 77 7.78 -5.55 -5.74
N ASP A 78 8.50 -5.64 -4.63
CA ASP A 78 7.90 -5.97 -3.33
C ASP A 78 6.94 -4.85 -2.91
N GLU A 79 7.31 -3.58 -3.10
CA GLU A 79 6.44 -2.45 -2.79
C GLU A 79 5.19 -2.41 -3.70
N VAL A 80 5.35 -2.77 -4.98
CA VAL A 80 4.23 -2.89 -5.93
C VAL A 80 3.27 -4.00 -5.50
N GLU A 81 3.78 -5.16 -5.09
CA GLU A 81 2.97 -6.26 -4.58
C GLU A 81 2.24 -5.90 -3.29
N PHE A 82 2.90 -5.17 -2.38
CA PHE A 82 2.28 -4.66 -1.15
C PHE A 82 1.07 -3.77 -1.46
N TYR A 83 1.22 -2.78 -2.35
CA TYR A 83 0.11 -1.91 -2.72
C TYR A 83 -1.03 -2.66 -3.42
N TYR A 84 -0.71 -3.68 -4.22
CA TYR A 84 -1.71 -4.52 -4.87
C TYR A 84 -2.46 -5.41 -3.87
N GLN A 85 -1.76 -6.03 -2.93
CA GLN A 85 -2.36 -6.81 -1.85
C GLN A 85 -3.28 -5.96 -0.98
N LEU A 86 -2.97 -4.68 -0.79
CA LEU A 86 -3.79 -3.75 -0.04
C LEU A 86 -4.99 -3.17 -0.82
N SER A 87 -5.19 -3.58 -2.07
CA SER A 87 -6.18 -2.97 -2.98
C SER A 87 -6.04 -1.45 -3.10
N ILE A 88 -4.82 -0.93 -2.95
CA ILE A 88 -4.49 0.48 -3.22
C ILE A 88 -4.35 0.67 -4.74
N ILE A 89 -3.80 -0.33 -5.42
CA ILE A 89 -3.70 -0.34 -6.89
C ILE A 89 -4.57 -1.43 -7.48
N ASN A 90 -5.11 -1.17 -8.66
CA ASN A 90 -5.87 -2.16 -9.40
C ASN A 90 -4.95 -3.13 -10.16
N GLU A 91 -5.54 -4.18 -10.73
CA GLU A 91 -4.82 -5.20 -11.48
C GLU A 91 -4.11 -4.65 -12.73
N GLN A 92 -4.70 -3.65 -13.40
CA GLN A 92 -4.10 -3.05 -14.59
C GLN A 92 -2.80 -2.31 -14.25
N ASP A 93 -2.80 -1.49 -13.20
CA ASP A 93 -1.60 -0.80 -12.70
C ASP A 93 -0.54 -1.81 -12.24
N TYR A 94 -0.95 -2.85 -11.50
CA TYR A 94 -0.05 -3.93 -11.08
C TYR A 94 0.63 -4.62 -12.27
N MET A 95 -0.13 -5.01 -13.28
CA MET A 95 0.40 -5.71 -14.46
C MET A 95 1.32 -4.81 -15.29
N LYS A 96 0.98 -3.51 -15.43
CA LYS A 96 1.83 -2.54 -16.11
C LYS A 96 3.18 -2.39 -15.40
N LEU A 97 3.18 -2.18 -14.08
CA LEU A 97 4.42 -2.03 -13.31
C LEU A 97 5.25 -3.31 -13.31
N LYS A 98 4.60 -4.47 -13.24
CA LYS A 98 5.28 -5.78 -13.34
C LYS A 98 5.96 -5.98 -14.70
N TYR A 99 5.30 -5.59 -15.79
CA TYR A 99 5.88 -5.59 -17.13
C TYR A 99 7.08 -4.64 -17.24
N LEU A 100 6.94 -3.40 -16.76
CA LEU A 100 8.05 -2.44 -16.75
C LEU A 100 9.25 -2.96 -15.94
N TYR A 101 9.00 -3.60 -14.80
CA TYR A 101 10.03 -4.24 -14.01
C TYR A 101 10.71 -5.40 -14.77
N SER A 102 9.97 -6.28 -15.46
CA SER A 102 10.57 -7.39 -16.19
C SER A 102 11.43 -6.93 -17.38
N GLU A 103 10.99 -5.89 -18.09
CA GLU A 103 11.69 -5.36 -19.28
C GLU A 103 12.91 -4.49 -18.93
N TYR A 104 12.85 -3.76 -17.81
CA TYR A 104 13.82 -2.69 -17.51
C TYR A 104 14.48 -2.80 -16.12
N GLY A 105 13.89 -3.55 -15.18
CA GLY A 105 14.37 -3.69 -13.80
C GLY A 105 15.63 -4.55 -13.65
N ASN A 106 15.89 -5.47 -14.59
CA ASN A 106 17.04 -6.38 -14.55
C ASN A 106 18.34 -5.84 -15.18
N LYS A 107 18.43 -4.55 -15.51
CA LYS A 107 19.66 -3.97 -16.11
C LYS A 107 20.73 -3.56 -15.08
N LYS A 108 20.82 -4.25 -13.95
CA LYS A 108 21.96 -4.17 -13.03
C LYS A 108 22.54 -5.57 -12.82
N ASN A 109 23.39 -5.98 -13.77
CA ASN A 109 24.51 -6.88 -13.47
C ASN A 109 25.67 -6.03 -12.95
#